data_AF-S7PV69-F1
#
_entry.id   AF-S7PV69-F1
#
_cell.length_a   1.000
_cell.length_b   1.000
_cell.length_c   1.000
_cell.angle_alpha   90.00
_cell.angle_beta   90.00
_cell.angle_gamma   90.00
#
_symmetry.space_group_name_H-M   'P 1'
#
loop_
_entity.id
_entity.type
_entity.pdbx_description
1 polymer ?
#
loop_
_entity_poly.entity_id
_entity_poly.type
_entity_poly.pdbx_seq_one_letter_code
_entity_poly.pdbx_strand_id
1 'polypeptide(L)'
;MLPVSRSPQFYKPYAAVCCEYIVTTFNSPAVILPPGREPMKLEDLVCKILARTRIMPDVACIGLLYLRRLKGQFPTIKSSTGDAALVLCVAILIAQKYNDETTWHAANQWCLATGRIIPLKTMVAAEKHFLEYLSWDLRVETQDLNGFKEEIGWPRSIDVPEMTWLPSVHLPSEDTEGESPDPPGMQEVTEEDLEEYYEHFARVCFGYICEWFPCSLHVVAPPDPPRRHLPNYIDLESFIRGIFVRNMLRPEAIFAALCILERVRRTVASLDATRGEHLFVAALVLADDILYEEQALHSVFWAEATQFVIPLEVIDKCAPDLLRLLQWKVDFPPEMVPSFKRAICWPEDVVMKGERFKEAMAARNGGMPRARRPKPVVSRDCKPNRRSLPNGKPIPSVCLTTAAFAPWAEPRKRGSYEESGPPL
;
A
#
# COMPACT_ATOMS: atom_id res chain seq x y z
N MET A 1 -22.55 6.23 -1.50
CA MET A 1 -22.18 5.76 -2.86
C MET A 1 -20.69 5.50 -2.86
N LEU A 2 -20.26 4.24 -2.92
CA LEU A 2 -18.84 3.92 -3.08
C LEU A 2 -18.43 4.11 -4.55
N PRO A 3 -17.24 4.66 -4.83
CA PRO A 3 -16.83 4.97 -6.19
C PRO A 3 -16.65 3.68 -7.01
N VAL A 4 -17.27 3.65 -8.19
CA VAL A 4 -17.00 2.67 -9.25
C VAL A 4 -15.48 2.60 -9.46
N SER A 5 -14.93 1.39 -9.64
CA SER A 5 -13.50 1.20 -9.91
C SER A 5 -13.10 2.06 -11.12
N ARG A 6 -12.33 3.12 -10.86
CA ARG A 6 -11.89 4.08 -11.89
C ARG A 6 -10.67 3.50 -12.61
N SER A 7 -10.79 3.32 -13.92
CA SER A 7 -9.68 2.85 -14.76
C SER A 7 -8.58 3.93 -14.86
N PRO A 8 -7.34 3.57 -15.23
CA PRO A 8 -6.30 4.57 -15.52
C PRO A 8 -6.74 5.61 -16.55
N GLN A 9 -7.59 5.23 -17.50
CA GLN A 9 -8.12 6.13 -18.53
C GLN A 9 -8.97 7.27 -17.93
N PHE A 10 -9.66 7.03 -16.82
CA PHE A 10 -10.38 8.07 -16.07
C PHE A 10 -9.42 9.13 -15.52
N TYR A 11 -8.23 8.72 -15.06
CA TYR A 11 -7.27 9.63 -14.41
C TYR A 11 -6.37 10.40 -15.37
N LYS A 12 -6.28 9.97 -16.63
CA LYS A 12 -5.43 10.58 -17.66
C LYS A 12 -5.57 12.11 -17.78
N PRO A 13 -6.77 12.70 -17.92
CA PRO A 13 -6.89 14.17 -18.05
C PRO A 13 -6.44 14.91 -16.78
N TYR A 14 -6.67 14.34 -15.60
CA TYR A 14 -6.23 14.93 -14.32
C TYR A 14 -4.71 14.83 -14.16
N ALA A 15 -4.13 13.69 -14.55
CA ALA A 15 -2.69 13.49 -14.53
C ALA A 15 -1.95 14.46 -15.46
N ALA A 16 -2.52 14.75 -16.64
CA ALA A 16 -1.99 15.74 -17.56
C ALA A 16 -1.91 17.14 -16.91
N VAL A 17 -3.01 17.61 -16.29
CA VAL A 17 -3.01 18.92 -15.60
C VAL A 17 -2.07 18.96 -14.40
N CYS A 18 -2.02 17.89 -13.59
CA CYS A 18 -1.04 17.79 -12.49
C CYS A 18 0.41 17.87 -13.00
N CYS A 19 0.70 17.19 -14.11
CA CYS A 19 2.03 17.17 -14.71
C CYS A 19 2.40 18.55 -15.31
N GLU A 20 1.48 19.17 -16.05
CA GLU A 20 1.68 20.52 -16.60
C GLU A 20 1.89 21.54 -15.48
N TYR A 21 1.07 21.49 -14.44
CA TYR A 21 1.16 22.41 -13.31
C TYR A 21 2.52 22.33 -12.60
N ILE A 22 3.00 21.12 -12.28
CA ILE A 22 4.29 20.96 -11.59
C ILE A 22 5.46 21.38 -12.50
N VAL A 23 5.44 20.98 -13.78
CA VAL A 23 6.48 21.32 -14.77
C VAL A 23 6.59 22.84 -14.94
N THR A 24 5.46 23.53 -15.10
CA THR A 24 5.44 24.99 -15.31
C THR A 24 5.77 25.76 -14.03
N THR A 25 5.16 25.39 -12.90
CA THR A 25 5.30 26.13 -11.63
C THR A 25 6.69 25.95 -11.01
N PHE A 26 7.27 24.76 -11.10
CA PHE A 26 8.55 24.43 -10.46
C PHE A 26 9.72 24.29 -11.44
N ASN A 27 9.48 24.54 -12.73
CA ASN A 27 10.46 24.36 -13.81
C ASN A 27 11.07 22.94 -13.79
N SER A 28 10.20 21.95 -13.60
CA SER A 28 10.55 20.54 -13.48
C SER A 28 10.71 19.88 -14.85
N PRO A 29 11.52 18.81 -14.98
CA PRO A 29 11.47 17.96 -16.16
C PRO A 29 10.18 17.14 -16.20
N ALA A 30 9.63 16.96 -17.41
CA ALA A 30 8.46 16.11 -17.65
C ALA A 30 8.79 14.61 -17.70
N VAL A 31 10.07 14.24 -17.59
CA VAL A 31 10.57 12.86 -17.61
C VAL A 31 11.28 12.57 -16.29
N ILE A 32 10.98 11.41 -15.71
CA ILE A 32 11.60 10.90 -14.50
C ILE A 32 12.63 9.84 -14.91
N LEU A 33 13.75 9.82 -14.20
CA LEU A 33 14.82 8.83 -14.36
C LEU A 33 14.93 8.01 -13.07
N PRO A 34 14.11 6.96 -12.88
CA PRO A 34 14.19 6.14 -11.68
C PRO A 34 15.50 5.34 -11.66
N PRO A 35 16.12 5.12 -10.49
CA PRO A 35 17.36 4.37 -10.40
C PRO A 35 17.15 2.92 -10.84
N GLY A 36 17.94 2.49 -11.84
CA GLY A 36 17.88 1.12 -12.36
C GLY A 36 16.61 0.79 -13.17
N ARG A 37 15.87 1.80 -13.65
CA ARG A 37 14.71 1.61 -14.53
C ARG A 37 14.78 2.55 -15.72
N GLU A 38 14.03 2.22 -16.76
CA GLU A 38 13.91 3.06 -17.94
C GLU A 38 13.28 4.43 -17.62
N PRO A 39 13.67 5.48 -18.35
CA PRO A 39 13.01 6.78 -18.28
C PRO A 39 11.50 6.65 -18.51
N MET A 40 10.70 7.36 -17.69
CA MET A 40 9.24 7.37 -17.86
C MET A 40 8.68 8.79 -17.79
N LYS A 41 7.56 9.03 -18.47
CA LYS A 41 6.87 10.32 -18.40
C LYS A 41 6.28 10.53 -17.01
N LEU A 42 6.40 11.75 -16.49
CA LEU A 42 5.83 12.14 -15.20
C LEU A 42 4.30 11.97 -15.20
N GLU A 43 3.64 12.31 -16.31
CA GLU A 43 2.19 12.10 -16.51
C GLU A 43 1.79 10.62 -16.31
N ASP A 44 2.54 9.68 -16.90
CA ASP A 44 2.25 8.24 -16.76
C ASP A 44 2.40 7.77 -15.32
N LEU A 45 3.41 8.28 -14.60
CA LEU A 45 3.57 8.00 -13.17
C LEU A 45 2.39 8.55 -12.36
N VAL A 46 2.03 9.82 -12.58
CA VAL A 46 0.93 10.47 -11.85
C VAL A 46 -0.38 9.73 -12.13
N CYS A 47 -0.67 9.38 -13.38
CA CYS A 47 -1.85 8.62 -13.76
C CYS A 47 -1.92 7.27 -13.02
N LYS A 48 -0.80 6.51 -13.00
CA LYS A 48 -0.70 5.25 -12.26
C LYS A 48 -0.93 5.43 -10.76
N ILE A 49 -0.38 6.48 -10.16
CA ILE A 49 -0.54 6.76 -8.73
C ILE A 49 -2.00 7.09 -8.42
N LEU A 50 -2.62 8.02 -9.15
CA LEU A 50 -4.02 8.41 -8.93
C LEU A 50 -4.97 7.21 -9.08
N ALA A 51 -4.71 6.33 -10.07
CA ALA A 51 -5.49 5.11 -10.27
C ALA A 51 -5.31 4.11 -9.13
N ARG A 52 -4.08 3.90 -8.64
CA ARG A 52 -3.78 2.95 -7.55
C ARG A 52 -4.31 3.42 -6.21
N THR A 53 -4.17 4.70 -5.89
CA THR A 53 -4.68 5.27 -4.63
C THR A 53 -6.17 5.57 -4.68
N ARG A 54 -6.80 5.45 -5.87
CA ARG A 54 -8.22 5.72 -6.12
C ARG A 54 -8.67 7.09 -5.62
N ILE A 55 -7.76 8.05 -5.64
CA ILE A 55 -8.01 9.35 -5.04
C ILE A 55 -9.09 10.11 -5.81
N MET A 56 -9.93 10.86 -5.10
CA MET A 56 -10.88 11.77 -5.73
C MET A 56 -10.13 12.87 -6.51
N PRO A 57 -10.53 13.20 -7.76
CA PRO A 57 -9.87 14.26 -8.52
C PRO A 57 -9.78 15.59 -7.76
N ASP A 58 -10.84 15.95 -7.04
CA ASP A 58 -10.86 17.18 -6.23
C ASP A 58 -9.78 17.20 -5.14
N VAL A 59 -9.48 16.05 -4.55
CA VAL A 59 -8.41 15.92 -3.54
C VAL A 59 -7.03 16.06 -4.20
N ALA A 60 -6.84 15.54 -5.41
CA ALA A 60 -5.62 15.79 -6.18
C ALA A 60 -5.45 17.28 -6.51
N CYS A 61 -6.55 17.98 -6.86
CA CYS A 61 -6.55 19.42 -7.09
C CYS A 61 -6.22 20.23 -5.81
N ILE A 62 -6.72 19.81 -4.64
CA ILE A 62 -6.33 20.39 -3.35
C ILE A 62 -4.81 20.23 -3.12
N GLY A 63 -4.23 19.09 -3.49
CA GLY A 63 -2.78 18.89 -3.46
C GLY A 63 -2.02 19.92 -4.31
N LEU A 64 -2.52 20.25 -5.51
CA LEU A 64 -1.94 21.32 -6.34
C LEU A 64 -2.11 22.71 -5.70
N LEU A 65 -3.21 22.96 -5.00
CA LEU A 65 -3.43 24.22 -4.27
C LEU A 65 -2.43 24.37 -3.12
N TYR A 66 -2.08 23.28 -2.43
CA TYR A 66 -0.99 23.29 -1.45
C TYR A 66 0.36 23.63 -2.09
N LEU A 67 0.62 23.14 -3.31
CA LEU A 67 1.81 23.53 -4.07
C LEU A 67 1.82 25.02 -4.44
N ARG A 68 0.66 25.60 -4.79
CA ARG A 68 0.52 27.05 -4.99
C ARG A 68 0.93 27.82 -3.74
N ARG A 69 0.45 27.40 -2.56
CA ARG A 69 0.81 28.02 -1.27
C ARG A 69 2.30 27.93 -1.00
N LEU A 70 2.90 26.76 -1.23
CA LEU A 70 4.34 26.55 -1.11
C LEU A 70 5.12 27.49 -2.04
N LYS A 71 4.72 27.59 -3.31
CA LYS A 71 5.37 28.48 -4.29
C LYS A 71 5.20 29.96 -3.95
N GLY A 72 4.06 30.35 -3.40
CA GLY A 72 3.82 31.72 -2.92
C GLY A 72 4.74 32.11 -1.75
N GLN A 73 4.97 31.19 -0.81
CA GLN A 73 5.91 31.43 0.28
C GLN A 73 7.38 31.40 -0.17
N PHE A 74 7.71 30.56 -1.16
CA PHE A 74 9.08 30.37 -1.63
C PHE A 74 9.18 30.44 -3.17
N PRO A 75 9.12 31.65 -3.76
CA PRO A 75 9.07 31.81 -5.22
C PRO A 75 10.30 31.24 -5.97
N THR A 76 11.45 31.21 -5.30
CA THR A 76 12.73 30.75 -5.87
C THR A 76 12.89 29.24 -5.89
N ILE A 77 11.99 28.47 -5.24
CA ILE A 77 12.08 27.00 -5.24
C ILE A 77 11.90 26.48 -6.65
N LYS A 78 12.87 25.68 -7.08
CA LYS A 78 12.84 24.85 -8.28
C LYS A 78 12.91 23.40 -7.82
N SER A 79 12.22 22.51 -8.51
CA SER A 79 12.40 21.07 -8.29
C SER A 79 13.52 20.57 -9.20
N SER A 80 14.46 19.77 -8.68
CA SER A 80 15.38 19.05 -9.54
C SER A 80 14.71 17.81 -10.17
N THR A 81 15.39 17.15 -11.12
CA THR A 81 14.94 15.91 -11.75
C THR A 81 14.72 14.82 -10.70
N GLY A 82 13.46 14.42 -10.46
CA GLY A 82 13.07 13.47 -9.42
C GLY A 82 12.33 14.10 -8.23
N ASP A 83 12.62 15.35 -7.90
CA ASP A 83 11.94 16.07 -6.80
C ASP A 83 10.49 16.39 -7.16
N ALA A 84 10.20 16.65 -8.44
CA ALA A 84 8.86 17.02 -8.89
C ALA A 84 7.81 15.94 -8.57
N ALA A 85 8.16 14.68 -8.81
CA ALA A 85 7.30 13.55 -8.47
C ALA A 85 7.10 13.45 -6.96
N LEU A 86 8.18 13.60 -6.17
CA LEU A 86 8.10 13.58 -4.70
C LEU A 86 7.21 14.70 -4.16
N VAL A 87 7.43 15.93 -4.59
CA VAL A 87 6.68 17.13 -4.20
C VAL A 87 5.20 16.95 -4.50
N LEU A 88 4.88 16.53 -5.72
CA LEU A 88 3.50 16.30 -6.14
C LEU A 88 2.85 15.18 -5.32
N CYS A 89 3.54 14.04 -5.15
CA CYS A 89 3.01 12.91 -4.38
C CYS A 89 2.75 13.29 -2.92
N VAL A 90 3.66 14.01 -2.28
CA VAL A 90 3.52 14.44 -0.88
C VAL A 90 2.39 15.43 -0.72
N ALA A 91 2.25 16.39 -1.63
CA ALA A 91 1.16 17.35 -1.60
C ALA A 91 -0.21 16.66 -1.71
N ILE A 92 -0.33 15.69 -2.63
CA ILE A 92 -1.55 14.92 -2.81
C ILE A 92 -1.80 13.95 -1.63
N LEU A 93 -0.76 13.30 -1.10
CA LEU A 93 -0.84 12.46 0.11
C LEU A 93 -1.41 13.26 1.30
N ILE A 94 -0.92 14.48 1.53
CA ILE A 94 -1.41 15.33 2.62
C ILE A 94 -2.85 15.76 2.35
N ALA A 95 -3.19 16.10 1.11
CA ALA A 95 -4.57 16.42 0.73
C ALA A 95 -5.51 15.26 0.99
N GLN A 96 -5.09 14.03 0.66
CA GLN A 96 -5.83 12.81 0.93
C GLN A 96 -6.03 12.58 2.43
N LYS A 97 -4.94 12.60 3.21
CA LYS A 97 -4.98 12.43 4.67
C LYS A 97 -5.93 13.41 5.38
N TYR A 98 -6.06 14.63 4.86
CA TYR A 98 -6.85 15.67 5.49
C TYR A 98 -8.32 15.71 5.03
N ASN A 99 -8.59 15.41 3.75
CA ASN A 99 -9.91 15.63 3.14
C ASN A 99 -10.65 14.34 2.78
N ASP A 100 -9.96 13.21 2.73
CA ASP A 100 -10.54 11.93 2.36
C ASP A 100 -10.48 10.98 3.57
N GLU A 101 -11.51 10.17 3.77
CA GLU A 101 -11.51 9.13 4.80
C GLU A 101 -11.02 7.77 4.23
N THR A 102 -10.70 7.71 2.92
CA THR A 102 -10.26 6.48 2.24
C THR A 102 -9.02 5.83 2.86
N THR A 103 -8.92 4.50 2.77
CA THR A 103 -7.90 3.65 3.40
C THR A 103 -6.42 3.95 3.09
N TRP A 104 -6.11 4.87 2.17
CA TRP A 104 -4.76 5.15 1.66
C TRP A 104 -4.01 6.27 2.42
N HIS A 105 -4.07 6.22 3.76
CA HIS A 105 -3.52 7.26 4.64
C HIS A 105 -2.04 7.12 4.97
N ALA A 106 -1.33 6.08 4.54
CA ALA A 106 0.06 5.87 4.98
C ALA A 106 1.08 6.23 3.90
N ALA A 107 2.18 6.88 4.30
CA ALA A 107 3.33 7.10 3.43
C ALA A 107 3.89 5.78 2.85
N ASN A 108 3.73 4.66 3.56
CA ASN A 108 4.08 3.32 3.07
C ASN A 108 3.27 2.91 1.85
N GLN A 109 1.97 3.17 1.86
CA GLN A 109 1.09 2.82 0.73
C GLN A 109 1.38 3.69 -0.49
N TRP A 110 1.68 4.97 -0.28
CA TRP A 110 2.11 5.87 -1.35
C TRP A 110 3.47 5.49 -1.95
N CYS A 111 4.40 5.04 -1.11
CA CYS A 111 5.65 4.42 -1.57
C CYS A 111 5.37 3.23 -2.50
N LEU A 112 4.43 2.34 -2.15
CA LEU A 112 4.01 1.23 -3.02
C LEU A 112 3.32 1.71 -4.30
N ALA A 113 2.43 2.72 -4.20
CA ALA A 113 1.70 3.26 -5.34
C ALA A 113 2.66 3.83 -6.41
N THR A 114 3.73 4.50 -5.97
CA THR A 114 4.81 5.01 -6.84
C THR A 114 5.70 3.91 -7.42
N GLY A 115 5.43 2.63 -7.14
CA GLY A 115 6.30 1.53 -7.51
C GLY A 115 7.66 1.58 -6.81
N ARG A 116 7.71 2.18 -5.61
CA ARG A 116 8.91 2.41 -4.79
C ARG A 116 9.97 3.30 -5.45
N ILE A 117 9.60 4.08 -6.47
CA ILE A 117 10.47 5.11 -7.05
C ILE A 117 10.86 6.13 -5.97
N ILE A 118 9.92 6.43 -5.07
CA ILE A 118 10.15 7.29 -3.91
C ILE A 118 10.32 6.41 -2.66
N PRO A 119 11.52 6.39 -2.02
CA PRO A 119 11.73 5.61 -0.81
C PRO A 119 10.85 6.08 0.35
N LEU A 120 10.39 5.15 1.18
CA LEU A 120 9.54 5.45 2.34
C LEU A 120 10.13 6.50 3.28
N LYS A 121 11.43 6.40 3.60
CA LYS A 121 12.12 7.37 4.46
C LYS A 121 12.07 8.78 3.86
N THR A 122 12.22 8.90 2.54
CA THR A 122 12.15 10.16 1.82
C THR A 122 10.72 10.70 1.83
N MET A 123 9.71 9.86 1.58
CA MET A 123 8.31 10.26 1.63
C MET A 123 7.91 10.80 3.02
N VAL A 124 8.29 10.11 4.10
CA VAL A 124 7.98 10.53 5.47
C VAL A 124 8.68 11.85 5.84
N ALA A 125 9.95 12.01 5.46
CA ALA A 125 10.68 13.25 5.69
C ALA A 125 10.07 14.42 4.90
N ALA A 126 9.76 14.18 3.63
CA ALA A 126 9.13 15.16 2.76
C ALA A 126 7.76 15.59 3.28
N GLU A 127 6.94 14.65 3.73
CA GLU A 127 5.63 14.92 4.34
C GLU A 127 5.77 15.88 5.54
N LYS A 128 6.67 15.57 6.46
CA LYS A 128 6.92 16.41 7.63
C LYS A 128 7.33 17.83 7.24
N HIS A 129 8.31 17.97 6.34
CA HIS A 129 8.77 19.29 5.89
C HIS A 129 7.69 20.07 5.14
N PHE A 130 6.90 19.39 4.31
CA PHE A 130 5.81 20.02 3.57
C PHE A 130 4.74 20.59 4.51
N LEU A 131 4.39 19.86 5.58
CA LEU A 131 3.49 20.34 6.63
C LEU A 131 4.05 21.54 7.40
N GLU A 132 5.36 21.53 7.70
CA GLU A 132 6.05 22.66 8.33
C GLU A 132 6.00 23.91 7.43
N TYR A 133 6.21 23.78 6.11
CA TYR A 133 6.10 24.89 5.17
C TYR A 133 4.66 25.43 5.08
N LEU A 134 3.67 24.56 5.06
CA LEU A 134 2.27 25.00 5.11
C LEU A 134 1.87 25.59 6.46
N SER A 135 2.76 25.58 7.46
CA SER A 135 2.44 25.98 8.83
C SER A 135 1.18 25.25 9.34
N TRP A 136 0.98 24.01 8.88
CA TRP A 136 -0.19 23.17 9.17
C TRP A 136 -1.55 23.77 8.72
N ASP A 137 -1.57 24.81 7.89
CA ASP A 137 -2.81 25.38 7.35
C ASP A 137 -3.28 24.63 6.10
N LEU A 138 -4.00 23.53 6.35
CA LEU A 138 -4.54 22.62 5.33
C LEU A 138 -5.97 22.96 4.90
N ARG A 139 -6.58 24.00 5.48
CA ARG A 139 -7.97 24.38 5.15
C ARG A 139 -8.04 24.90 3.73
N VAL A 140 -9.02 24.45 2.96
CA VAL A 140 -9.31 24.93 1.60
C VAL A 140 -10.81 25.19 1.50
N GLU A 141 -11.17 26.43 1.18
CA GLU A 141 -12.57 26.79 0.97
C GLU A 141 -13.04 26.34 -0.42
N THR A 142 -14.33 26.01 -0.54
CA THR A 142 -14.91 25.58 -1.83
C THR A 142 -14.78 26.66 -2.91
N GLN A 143 -14.88 27.93 -2.53
CA GLN A 143 -14.70 29.05 -3.46
C GLN A 143 -13.27 29.13 -3.99
N ASP A 144 -12.27 28.99 -3.11
CA ASP A 144 -10.85 28.95 -3.49
C ASP A 144 -10.55 27.78 -4.44
N LEU A 145 -11.09 26.60 -4.12
CA LEU A 145 -10.90 25.41 -4.94
C LEU A 145 -11.51 25.57 -6.33
N ASN A 146 -12.74 26.11 -6.43
CA ASN A 146 -13.40 26.32 -7.71
C ASN A 146 -12.68 27.39 -8.56
N GLY A 147 -12.28 28.52 -7.97
CA GLY A 147 -11.49 29.53 -8.67
C GLY A 147 -10.16 28.98 -9.15
N PHE A 148 -9.51 28.13 -8.35
CA PHE A 148 -8.26 27.49 -8.74
C PHE A 148 -8.45 26.45 -9.84
N LYS A 149 -9.53 25.66 -9.81
CA LYS A 149 -9.88 24.71 -10.90
C LYS A 149 -10.04 25.43 -12.23
N GLU A 150 -10.71 26.57 -12.24
CA GLU A 150 -10.87 27.39 -13.45
C GLU A 150 -9.53 27.95 -13.94
N GLU A 151 -8.69 28.45 -13.01
CA GLU A 151 -7.36 29.01 -13.31
C GLU A 151 -6.44 28.00 -14.01
N ILE A 152 -6.39 26.75 -13.52
CA ILE A 152 -5.47 25.72 -14.06
C ILE A 152 -6.09 24.87 -15.16
N GLY A 153 -7.32 25.19 -15.62
CA GLY A 153 -8.02 24.38 -16.62
C GLY A 153 -8.33 22.95 -16.12
N TRP A 154 -8.63 22.79 -14.83
CA TRP A 154 -8.91 21.48 -14.24
C TRP A 154 -10.09 20.80 -14.98
N PRO A 155 -9.98 19.52 -15.37
CA PRO A 155 -11.04 18.85 -16.10
C PRO A 155 -12.33 18.88 -15.27
N ARG A 156 -13.39 19.44 -15.85
CA ARG A 156 -14.74 19.25 -15.29
C ARG A 156 -14.95 17.75 -15.18
N SER A 157 -15.50 17.29 -14.05
CA SER A 157 -15.80 15.87 -13.84
C SER A 157 -16.37 15.34 -15.13
N ILE A 158 -15.60 14.51 -15.84
CA ILE A 158 -16.11 13.90 -17.06
C ILE A 158 -17.32 13.15 -16.56
N ASP A 159 -18.51 13.52 -17.05
CA ASP A 159 -19.66 12.64 -17.01
C ASP A 159 -19.16 11.41 -17.76
N VAL A 160 -18.60 10.45 -17.01
CA VAL A 160 -18.16 9.18 -17.58
C VAL A 160 -19.41 8.70 -18.28
N PRO A 161 -19.43 8.67 -19.64
CA PRO A 161 -20.61 8.22 -20.34
C PRO A 161 -20.90 6.87 -19.74
N GLU A 162 -22.08 6.72 -19.15
CA GLU A 162 -22.52 5.48 -18.54
C GLU A 162 -22.19 4.39 -19.55
N MET A 163 -21.20 3.56 -19.22
CA MET A 163 -20.38 2.84 -20.20
C MET A 163 -21.27 1.77 -20.85
N THR A 164 -22.01 2.15 -21.90
CA THR A 164 -22.76 1.23 -22.74
C THR A 164 -21.73 0.42 -23.50
N TRP A 165 -21.49 -0.79 -23.00
CA TRP A 165 -20.61 -1.81 -23.54
C TRP A 165 -20.64 -1.85 -25.08
N LEU A 166 -19.54 -1.48 -25.73
CA LEU A 166 -19.31 -1.78 -27.14
C LEU A 166 -18.69 -3.18 -27.28
N PRO A 167 -19.01 -3.94 -28.35
CA PRO A 167 -18.52 -5.31 -28.53
C PRO A 167 -17.04 -5.34 -28.90
N SER A 168 -16.32 -6.33 -28.35
CA SER A 168 -14.90 -6.60 -28.60
C SER A 168 -14.53 -6.58 -30.08
N VAL A 169 -13.60 -5.71 -30.46
CA VAL A 169 -12.91 -5.76 -31.75
C VAL A 169 -11.58 -6.50 -31.55
N HIS A 170 -11.42 -7.62 -32.26
CA HIS A 170 -10.14 -8.35 -32.38
C HIS A 170 -9.11 -7.49 -33.12
N LEU A 171 -7.92 -7.30 -32.53
CA LEU A 171 -6.74 -6.83 -33.25
C LEU A 171 -5.91 -8.02 -33.75
N PRO A 172 -5.34 -7.95 -34.98
CA PRO A 172 -4.49 -8.99 -35.53
C PRO A 172 -3.06 -8.92 -35.00
N SER A 173 -2.42 -10.08 -34.94
CA SER A 173 -1.03 -10.34 -34.54
C SER A 173 -0.01 -9.80 -35.54
N GLU A 174 1.00 -9.08 -35.05
CA GLU A 174 2.21 -8.74 -35.81
C GLU A 174 3.36 -9.69 -35.45
N ASP A 175 3.93 -10.31 -36.48
CA ASP A 175 5.09 -11.19 -36.40
C ASP A 175 6.39 -10.38 -36.21
N THR A 176 7.26 -10.82 -35.29
CA THR A 176 8.60 -10.24 -35.09
C THR A 176 9.66 -11.30 -35.40
N GLU A 177 10.52 -11.04 -36.39
CA GLU A 177 11.79 -11.76 -36.59
C GLU A 177 12.97 -10.88 -36.14
N GLY A 178 13.90 -11.47 -35.37
CA GLY A 178 15.30 -11.03 -35.28
C GLY A 178 15.84 -10.69 -33.88
N GLU A 179 16.14 -11.71 -33.06
CA GLU A 179 16.81 -11.53 -31.76
C GLU A 179 18.34 -11.75 -31.83
N SER A 180 19.05 -10.73 -31.36
CA SER A 180 20.44 -10.78 -30.90
C SER A 180 20.47 -11.36 -29.47
N PRO A 181 21.51 -12.10 -29.05
CA PRO A 181 21.55 -12.69 -27.71
C PRO A 181 21.82 -11.60 -26.66
N ASP A 182 20.75 -11.14 -26.02
CA ASP A 182 20.83 -10.26 -24.87
C ASP A 182 21.42 -11.01 -23.65
N PRO A 183 22.11 -10.29 -22.74
CA PRO A 183 22.58 -10.86 -21.48
C PRO A 183 21.39 -11.46 -20.72
N PRO A 184 21.57 -12.55 -19.94
CA PRO A 184 20.45 -13.30 -19.33
C PRO A 184 19.55 -12.35 -18.54
N GLY A 185 18.44 -11.97 -19.19
CA GLY A 185 17.51 -10.96 -18.72
C GLY A 185 16.77 -11.50 -17.51
N MET A 186 16.67 -10.68 -16.46
CA MET A 186 15.70 -10.93 -15.41
C MET A 186 14.31 -10.86 -16.04
N GLN A 187 13.70 -12.01 -16.35
CA GLN A 187 12.32 -12.07 -16.82
C GLN A 187 11.41 -11.34 -15.82
N GLU A 188 10.55 -10.45 -16.35
CA GLU A 188 9.58 -9.76 -15.53
C GLU A 188 8.60 -10.78 -14.96
N VAL A 189 8.58 -10.88 -13.63
CA VAL A 189 7.51 -11.50 -12.86
C VAL A 189 6.17 -10.93 -13.31
N THR A 190 5.31 -11.81 -13.82
CA THR A 190 3.93 -11.53 -14.23
C THR A 190 2.95 -11.76 -13.08
N GLU A 191 1.70 -11.33 -13.26
CA GLU A 191 0.61 -11.63 -12.32
C GLU A 191 0.26 -13.13 -12.34
N GLU A 192 0.37 -13.78 -13.50
CA GLU A 192 0.16 -15.22 -13.67
C GLU A 192 1.17 -16.04 -12.85
N ASP A 193 2.45 -15.63 -12.84
CA ASP A 193 3.47 -16.27 -12.02
C ASP A 193 3.16 -16.19 -10.52
N LEU A 194 2.55 -15.08 -10.07
CA LEU A 194 2.12 -14.91 -8.68
C LEU A 194 0.91 -15.78 -8.34
N GLU A 195 -0.03 -15.91 -9.27
CA GLU A 195 -1.19 -16.78 -9.09
C GLU A 195 -0.76 -18.25 -9.00
N GLU A 196 0.13 -18.72 -9.88
CA GLU A 196 0.70 -20.07 -9.84
C GLU A 196 1.46 -20.31 -8.53
N TYR A 197 2.26 -19.33 -8.10
CA TYR A 197 2.99 -19.40 -6.84
C TYR A 197 2.06 -19.61 -5.63
N TYR A 198 0.95 -18.86 -5.56
CA TYR A 198 0.01 -18.94 -4.44
C TYR A 198 -0.97 -20.10 -4.53
N GLU A 199 -1.15 -20.71 -5.70
CA GLU A 199 -2.06 -21.83 -5.91
C GLU A 199 -1.75 -23.01 -4.97
N HIS A 200 -0.47 -23.39 -4.87
CA HIS A 200 -0.07 -24.51 -4.00
C HIS A 200 -0.38 -24.26 -2.52
N PHE A 201 -0.13 -23.04 -2.04
CA PHE A 201 -0.45 -22.68 -0.66
C PHE A 201 -1.96 -22.62 -0.43
N ALA A 202 -2.71 -22.10 -1.40
CA ALA A 202 -4.16 -21.99 -1.32
C ALA A 202 -4.80 -23.37 -1.22
N ARG A 203 -4.33 -24.34 -2.02
CA ARG A 203 -4.80 -25.74 -1.98
C ARG A 203 -4.54 -26.42 -0.63
N VAL A 204 -3.35 -26.22 -0.06
CA VAL A 204 -3.03 -26.77 1.28
C VAL A 204 -3.92 -26.14 2.35
N CYS A 205 -4.09 -24.81 2.31
CA CYS A 205 -4.96 -24.12 3.28
C CYS A 205 -6.42 -24.55 3.11
N PHE A 206 -6.91 -24.65 1.88
CA PHE A 206 -8.26 -25.12 1.56
C PHE A 206 -8.51 -26.52 2.12
N GLY A 207 -7.61 -27.48 1.83
CA GLY A 207 -7.73 -28.85 2.33
C GLY A 207 -7.75 -28.90 3.86
N TYR A 208 -6.84 -28.18 4.50
CA TYR A 208 -6.76 -28.12 5.96
C TYR A 208 -8.02 -27.50 6.59
N ILE A 209 -8.53 -26.39 6.03
CA ILE A 209 -9.75 -25.73 6.55
C ILE A 209 -10.96 -26.65 6.39
N CYS A 210 -11.13 -27.27 5.23
CA CYS A 210 -12.27 -28.15 4.96
C CYS A 210 -12.26 -29.44 5.78
N GLU A 211 -11.08 -29.96 6.12
CA GLU A 211 -10.94 -31.17 6.93
C GLU A 211 -11.31 -30.92 8.40
N TRP A 212 -10.93 -29.76 8.95
CA TRP A 212 -10.94 -29.55 10.40
C TRP A 212 -11.95 -28.52 10.90
N PHE A 213 -12.50 -27.68 10.02
CA PHE A 213 -13.40 -26.60 10.41
C PHE A 213 -14.69 -26.60 9.58
N PRO A 214 -15.85 -26.23 10.16
CA PRO A 214 -17.08 -26.08 9.39
C PRO A 214 -16.94 -24.92 8.40
N CYS A 215 -16.78 -25.21 7.11
CA CYS A 215 -16.71 -24.18 6.07
C CYS A 215 -17.63 -24.49 4.88
N SER A 216 -17.94 -23.46 4.11
CA SER A 216 -18.62 -23.63 2.83
C SER A 216 -17.58 -23.84 1.72
N LEU A 217 -17.82 -24.78 0.80
CA LEU A 217 -16.98 -24.95 -0.40
C LEU A 217 -17.01 -23.70 -1.31
N HIS A 218 -18.05 -22.89 -1.16
CA HIS A 218 -18.22 -21.63 -1.86
C HIS A 218 -18.51 -20.52 -0.86
N VAL A 219 -17.90 -19.36 -1.08
CA VAL A 219 -18.20 -18.15 -0.33
C VAL A 219 -19.16 -17.30 -1.13
N VAL A 220 -20.21 -16.83 -0.45
CA VAL A 220 -21.29 -16.05 -1.07
C VAL A 220 -20.86 -14.60 -1.12
N ALA A 221 -20.84 -14.02 -2.33
CA ALA A 221 -20.59 -12.60 -2.47
C ALA A 221 -21.71 -11.78 -1.79
N PRO A 222 -21.40 -10.69 -1.08
CA PRO A 222 -22.41 -9.89 -0.40
C PRO A 222 -23.45 -9.37 -1.42
N PRO A 223 -24.74 -9.36 -1.06
CA PRO A 223 -25.83 -8.99 -1.98
C PRO A 223 -25.85 -7.51 -2.35
N ASP A 224 -25.16 -6.64 -1.59
CA ASP A 224 -25.16 -5.19 -1.80
C ASP A 224 -24.00 -4.67 -2.68
N PRO A 225 -24.26 -3.70 -3.57
CA PRO A 225 -23.27 -3.18 -4.54
C PRO A 225 -22.23 -2.26 -3.90
N PRO A 226 -20.95 -2.30 -4.37
CA PRO A 226 -20.62 -1.87 -5.73
C PRO A 226 -19.87 -2.90 -6.62
N ARG A 227 -19.63 -4.13 -6.16
CA ARG A 227 -18.71 -5.07 -6.83
C ARG A 227 -19.42 -6.02 -7.82
N ARG A 228 -20.10 -5.46 -8.84
CA ARG A 228 -20.85 -6.20 -9.89
C ARG A 228 -20.03 -7.17 -10.76
N HIS A 229 -18.73 -7.32 -10.51
CA HIS A 229 -17.84 -8.19 -11.28
C HIS A 229 -17.56 -9.53 -10.58
N LEU A 230 -18.00 -9.74 -9.34
CA LEU A 230 -17.80 -11.00 -8.66
C LEU A 230 -18.92 -11.98 -9.01
N PRO A 231 -18.60 -13.26 -9.25
CA PRO A 231 -19.62 -14.28 -9.34
C PRO A 231 -20.36 -14.38 -8.01
N ASN A 232 -21.64 -14.75 -8.05
CA ASN A 232 -22.47 -14.92 -6.85
C ASN A 232 -21.83 -15.91 -5.84
N TYR A 233 -21.05 -16.85 -6.37
CA TYR A 233 -20.32 -17.85 -5.62
C TYR A 233 -18.86 -17.84 -6.03
N ILE A 234 -17.98 -17.74 -5.05
CA ILE A 234 -16.53 -17.83 -5.23
C ILE A 234 -16.10 -19.14 -4.60
N ASP A 235 -15.42 -20.00 -5.37
CA ASP A 235 -14.78 -21.21 -4.83
C ASP A 235 -13.82 -20.86 -3.68
N LEU A 236 -13.82 -21.65 -2.60
CA LEU A 236 -13.06 -21.32 -1.39
C LEU A 236 -11.54 -21.34 -1.63
N GLU A 237 -11.02 -22.26 -2.44
CA GLU A 237 -9.58 -22.29 -2.81
C GLU A 237 -9.22 -21.01 -3.59
N SER A 238 -10.06 -20.63 -4.56
CA SER A 238 -9.90 -19.40 -5.34
C SER A 238 -10.00 -18.13 -4.46
N PHE A 239 -10.90 -18.13 -3.48
CA PHE A 239 -11.05 -17.05 -2.50
C PHE A 239 -9.77 -16.90 -1.65
N ILE A 240 -9.25 -18.00 -1.11
CA ILE A 240 -8.00 -18.04 -0.34
C ILE A 240 -6.82 -17.53 -1.18
N ARG A 241 -6.66 -18.05 -2.40
CA ARG A 241 -5.62 -17.61 -3.35
C ARG A 241 -5.71 -16.10 -3.61
N GLY A 242 -6.92 -15.61 -3.84
CA GLY A 242 -7.17 -14.19 -4.05
C GLY A 242 -6.76 -13.30 -2.87
N ILE A 243 -6.89 -13.78 -1.62
CA ILE A 243 -6.40 -13.06 -0.43
C ILE A 243 -4.87 -13.00 -0.45
N PHE A 244 -4.20 -14.10 -0.81
CA PHE A 244 -2.74 -14.18 -0.83
C PHE A 244 -2.13 -13.25 -1.88
N VAL A 245 -2.65 -13.26 -3.11
CA VAL A 245 -2.20 -12.39 -4.20
C VAL A 245 -2.36 -10.92 -3.82
N ARG A 246 -3.54 -10.53 -3.33
CA ARG A 246 -3.85 -9.11 -3.06
C ARG A 246 -3.06 -8.52 -1.89
N ASN A 247 -2.75 -9.31 -0.87
CA ASN A 247 -1.92 -8.87 0.25
C ASN A 247 -0.43 -9.21 0.07
N MET A 248 -0.06 -9.95 -0.98
CA MET A 248 1.29 -10.48 -1.18
C MET A 248 1.81 -11.21 0.06
N LEU A 249 0.98 -12.10 0.63
CA LEU A 249 1.27 -12.73 1.92
C LEU A 249 2.50 -13.61 1.84
N ARG A 250 3.40 -13.41 2.80
CA ARG A 250 4.58 -14.25 2.93
C ARG A 250 4.19 -15.68 3.35
N PRO A 251 4.81 -16.74 2.79
CA PRO A 251 4.56 -18.12 3.19
C PRO A 251 4.66 -18.35 4.70
N GLU A 252 5.53 -17.60 5.38
CA GLU A 252 5.70 -17.66 6.82
C GLU A 252 4.44 -17.21 7.58
N ALA A 253 3.74 -16.18 7.09
CA ALA A 253 2.47 -15.73 7.66
C ALA A 253 1.34 -16.73 7.37
N ILE A 254 1.30 -17.29 6.15
CA ILE A 254 0.33 -18.32 5.78
C ILE A 254 0.53 -19.56 6.67
N PHE A 255 1.77 -20.01 6.84
CA PHE A 255 2.10 -21.15 7.70
C PHE A 255 1.77 -20.86 9.17
N ALA A 256 2.12 -19.67 9.67
CA ALA A 256 1.79 -19.26 11.03
C ALA A 256 0.27 -19.22 11.27
N ALA A 257 -0.53 -18.81 10.29
CA ALA A 257 -1.99 -18.87 10.39
C ALA A 257 -2.51 -20.30 10.53
N LEU A 258 -1.96 -21.27 9.78
CA LEU A 258 -2.29 -22.69 9.95
C LEU A 258 -1.87 -23.23 11.31
N CYS A 259 -0.72 -22.82 11.83
CA CYS A 259 -0.27 -23.15 13.19
C CYS A 259 -1.22 -22.61 14.27
N ILE A 260 -1.71 -21.38 14.09
CA ILE A 260 -2.73 -20.77 14.96
C ILE A 260 -4.01 -21.61 14.93
N LEU A 261 -4.50 -21.98 13.75
CA LEU A 261 -5.68 -22.84 13.61
C LEU A 261 -5.49 -24.23 14.22
N GLU A 262 -4.34 -24.88 14.02
CA GLU A 262 -4.02 -26.19 14.63
C GLU A 262 -4.07 -26.12 16.15
N ARG A 263 -3.64 -24.99 16.72
CA ARG A 263 -3.74 -24.77 18.16
C ARG A 263 -5.19 -24.63 18.59
N VAL A 264 -5.99 -23.82 17.89
CA VAL A 264 -7.43 -23.66 18.15
C VAL A 264 -8.12 -25.02 18.15
N ARG A 265 -7.86 -25.84 17.13
CA ARG A 265 -8.40 -27.20 16.98
C ARG A 265 -8.10 -28.10 18.18
N ARG A 266 -6.91 -27.98 18.76
CA ARG A 266 -6.52 -28.76 19.95
C ARG A 266 -7.07 -28.21 21.26
N THR A 267 -7.29 -26.90 21.34
CA THR A 267 -7.70 -26.24 22.59
C THR A 267 -9.20 -26.10 22.75
N VAL A 268 -9.95 -26.03 21.65
CA VAL A 268 -11.39 -25.74 21.66
C VAL A 268 -12.16 -27.00 21.29
N ALA A 269 -13.02 -27.48 22.20
CA ALA A 269 -13.75 -28.73 22.03
C ALA A 269 -14.85 -28.67 20.96
N SER A 270 -15.41 -27.48 20.69
CA SER A 270 -16.43 -27.25 19.66
C SER A 270 -16.36 -25.81 19.14
N LEU A 271 -16.50 -25.63 17.82
CA LEU A 271 -16.46 -24.35 17.11
C LEU A 271 -17.76 -24.08 16.35
N ASP A 272 -18.88 -24.66 16.80
CA ASP A 272 -20.09 -24.87 15.99
C ASP A 272 -20.73 -23.59 15.42
N ALA A 273 -20.36 -22.40 15.92
CA ALA A 273 -20.89 -21.12 15.44
C ALA A 273 -19.98 -20.38 14.44
N THR A 274 -18.70 -20.74 14.32
CA THR A 274 -17.74 -19.94 13.53
C THR A 274 -17.33 -20.67 12.26
N ARG A 275 -17.56 -20.02 11.12
CA ARG A 275 -17.18 -20.52 9.79
C ARG A 275 -15.65 -20.61 9.67
N GLY A 276 -15.15 -21.68 9.07
CA GLY A 276 -13.73 -21.97 8.90
C GLY A 276 -13.00 -20.88 8.11
N GLU A 277 -13.62 -20.32 7.07
CA GLU A 277 -13.08 -19.21 6.29
C GLU A 277 -12.92 -17.92 7.11
N HIS A 278 -13.82 -17.66 8.08
CA HIS A 278 -13.69 -16.51 8.99
C HIS A 278 -12.55 -16.73 9.98
N LEU A 279 -12.45 -17.93 10.55
CA LEU A 279 -11.34 -18.30 11.43
C LEU A 279 -10.00 -18.20 10.71
N PHE A 280 -9.95 -18.64 9.46
CA PHE A 280 -8.73 -18.60 8.66
C PHE A 280 -8.27 -17.17 8.38
N VAL A 281 -9.18 -16.28 7.95
CA VAL A 281 -8.83 -14.86 7.75
C VAL A 281 -8.40 -14.20 9.05
N ALA A 282 -9.07 -14.48 10.17
CA ALA A 282 -8.64 -14.00 11.48
C ALA A 282 -7.25 -14.52 11.88
N ALA A 283 -6.94 -15.78 11.57
CA ALA A 283 -5.63 -16.36 11.81
C ALA A 283 -4.53 -15.70 10.94
N LEU A 284 -4.83 -15.34 9.68
CA LEU A 284 -3.92 -14.59 8.80
C LEU A 284 -3.64 -13.19 9.34
N VAL A 285 -4.66 -12.48 9.81
CA VAL A 285 -4.52 -11.15 10.44
C VAL A 285 -3.56 -11.23 11.62
N LEU A 286 -3.79 -12.18 12.53
CA LEU A 286 -2.93 -12.37 13.71
C LEU A 286 -1.51 -12.76 13.32
N ALA A 287 -1.35 -13.68 12.36
CA ALA A 287 -0.04 -14.12 11.92
C ALA A 287 0.79 -12.97 11.32
N ASP A 288 0.16 -12.13 10.50
CA ASP A 288 0.80 -10.94 9.92
C ASP A 288 1.21 -9.94 11.01
N ASP A 289 0.30 -9.63 11.95
CA ASP A 289 0.56 -8.72 13.07
C ASP A 289 1.71 -9.20 13.97
N ILE A 290 1.73 -10.51 14.30
CA ILE A 290 2.76 -11.11 15.16
C ILE A 290 4.12 -11.09 14.49
N LEU A 291 4.18 -11.47 13.21
CA LEU A 291 5.45 -11.59 12.49
C LEU A 291 5.99 -10.22 12.07
N TYR A 292 5.11 -9.26 11.76
CA TYR A 292 5.45 -8.04 11.05
C TYR A 292 4.88 -6.79 11.72
N GLU A 293 5.10 -6.63 13.04
CA GLU A 293 4.66 -5.50 13.87
C GLU A 293 4.75 -4.08 13.25
N GLU A 294 5.69 -3.83 12.31
CA GLU A 294 5.85 -2.52 11.64
C GLU A 294 4.88 -2.32 10.45
N GLN A 295 4.16 -3.35 10.02
CA GLN A 295 3.35 -3.41 8.80
C GLN A 295 1.92 -3.91 9.03
N ALA A 296 1.48 -4.05 10.29
CA ALA A 296 0.14 -4.48 10.66
C ALA A 296 -0.91 -3.81 9.76
N LEU A 297 -1.49 -4.61 8.86
CA LEU A 297 -2.51 -4.15 7.94
C LEU A 297 -3.77 -3.86 8.75
N HIS A 298 -4.30 -2.64 8.66
CA HIS A 298 -5.58 -2.32 9.29
C HIS A 298 -6.67 -3.30 8.83
N SER A 299 -7.63 -3.62 9.69
CA SER A 299 -8.72 -4.57 9.40
C SER A 299 -9.48 -4.26 8.12
N VAL A 300 -9.54 -2.99 7.71
CA VAL A 300 -10.12 -2.58 6.41
C VAL A 300 -9.36 -3.16 5.21
N PHE A 301 -8.03 -3.30 5.28
CA PHE A 301 -7.24 -3.96 4.22
C PHE A 301 -7.61 -5.42 4.09
N TRP A 302 -7.79 -6.11 5.22
CA TRP A 302 -8.24 -7.49 5.23
C TRP A 302 -9.65 -7.64 4.69
N ALA A 303 -10.55 -6.71 5.01
CA ALA A 303 -11.89 -6.67 4.43
C ALA A 303 -11.83 -6.45 2.90
N GLU A 304 -11.02 -5.50 2.43
CA GLU A 304 -10.81 -5.28 1.00
C GLU A 304 -10.18 -6.49 0.30
N ALA A 305 -9.24 -7.17 0.96
CA ALA A 305 -8.58 -8.38 0.50
C ALA A 305 -9.47 -9.63 0.56
N THR A 306 -10.60 -9.59 1.25
CA THR A 306 -11.67 -10.59 1.08
C THR A 306 -12.71 -10.13 0.07
N GLN A 307 -12.50 -8.98 -0.59
CA GLN A 307 -13.52 -8.32 -1.44
C GLN A 307 -14.80 -7.97 -0.68
N PHE A 308 -14.69 -7.77 0.63
CA PHE A 308 -15.79 -7.60 1.57
C PHE A 308 -16.74 -8.81 1.67
N VAL A 309 -16.30 -9.98 1.20
CA VAL A 309 -17.01 -11.24 1.43
C VAL A 309 -17.06 -11.55 2.92
N ILE A 310 -15.99 -11.20 3.65
CA ILE A 310 -16.00 -11.18 5.11
C ILE A 310 -16.11 -9.70 5.53
N PRO A 311 -17.22 -9.30 6.19
CA PRO A 311 -17.42 -7.93 6.63
C PRO A 311 -16.33 -7.46 7.60
N LEU A 312 -16.06 -6.16 7.61
CA LEU A 312 -15.07 -5.54 8.49
C LEU A 312 -15.36 -5.85 9.97
N GLU A 313 -16.63 -5.79 10.35
CA GLU A 313 -17.10 -6.03 11.72
C GLU A 313 -16.83 -7.48 12.16
N VAL A 314 -16.87 -8.41 11.20
CA VAL A 314 -16.54 -9.82 11.45
C VAL A 314 -15.03 -9.96 11.65
N ILE A 315 -14.20 -9.31 10.84
CA ILE A 315 -12.74 -9.34 10.98
C ILE A 315 -12.30 -8.73 12.32
N ASP A 316 -12.82 -7.54 12.65
CA ASP A 316 -12.53 -6.82 13.90
C ASP A 316 -12.94 -7.63 15.14
N LYS A 317 -13.97 -8.46 15.02
CA LYS A 317 -14.43 -9.34 16.09
C LYS A 317 -13.63 -10.64 16.17
N CYS A 318 -13.39 -11.29 15.03
CA CYS A 318 -12.83 -12.64 14.99
C CYS A 318 -11.38 -12.70 15.44
N ALA A 319 -10.52 -11.73 15.11
CA ALA A 319 -9.13 -11.76 15.55
C ALA A 319 -8.96 -11.68 17.09
N PRO A 320 -9.61 -10.74 17.80
CA PRO A 320 -9.64 -10.74 19.27
C PRO A 320 -10.30 -11.98 19.88
N ASP A 321 -11.39 -12.49 19.29
CA ASP A 321 -12.03 -13.73 19.75
C ASP A 321 -11.09 -14.94 19.63
N LEU A 322 -10.36 -15.03 18.53
CA LEU A 322 -9.36 -16.07 18.29
C LEU A 322 -8.23 -16.01 19.34
N LEU A 323 -7.74 -14.81 19.66
CA LEU A 323 -6.77 -14.62 20.74
C LEU A 323 -7.33 -15.05 22.11
N ARG A 324 -8.59 -14.75 22.41
CA ARG A 324 -9.24 -15.18 23.66
C ARG A 324 -9.34 -16.71 23.73
N LEU A 325 -9.74 -17.36 22.64
CA LEU A 325 -9.79 -18.83 22.54
C LEU A 325 -8.40 -19.46 22.80
N LEU A 326 -7.36 -18.82 22.28
CA LEU A 326 -5.97 -19.24 22.49
C LEU A 326 -5.38 -18.82 23.83
N GLN A 327 -6.15 -18.15 24.69
CA GLN A 327 -5.69 -17.56 25.95
C GLN A 327 -4.43 -16.70 25.75
N TRP A 328 -4.37 -15.97 24.64
CA TRP A 328 -3.23 -15.14 24.24
C TRP A 328 -1.91 -15.89 24.03
N LYS A 329 -1.95 -17.22 23.96
CA LYS A 329 -0.78 -18.06 23.67
C LYS A 329 -0.76 -18.36 22.18
N VAL A 330 -0.10 -17.48 21.43
CA VAL A 330 0.06 -17.60 19.97
C VAL A 330 1.40 -18.23 19.57
N ASP A 331 2.26 -18.53 20.55
CA ASP A 331 3.55 -19.16 20.28
C ASP A 331 3.37 -20.54 19.66
N PHE A 332 4.22 -20.87 18.69
CA PHE A 332 4.28 -22.20 18.12
C PHE A 332 5.66 -22.80 18.42
N PRO A 333 5.74 -23.90 19.18
CA PRO A 333 7.03 -24.47 19.55
C PRO A 333 7.81 -24.91 18.30
N PRO A 334 9.10 -24.55 18.16
CA PRO A 334 9.89 -24.86 16.96
C PRO A 334 9.99 -26.35 16.66
N GLU A 335 9.91 -27.21 17.69
CA GLU A 335 9.92 -28.66 17.56
C GLU A 335 8.68 -29.23 16.85
N MET A 336 7.55 -28.51 16.87
CA MET A 336 6.32 -28.93 16.20
C MET A 336 6.28 -28.55 14.73
N VAL A 337 7.11 -27.59 14.30
CA VAL A 337 7.09 -27.07 12.92
C VAL A 337 7.36 -28.16 11.87
N PRO A 338 8.41 -29.01 12.01
CA PRO A 338 8.71 -30.01 10.99
C PRO A 338 7.67 -31.15 10.92
N SER A 339 7.09 -31.54 12.05
CA SER A 339 6.03 -32.56 12.06
C SER A 339 4.75 -32.01 11.46
N PHE A 340 4.37 -30.77 11.78
CA PHE A 340 3.18 -30.15 11.24
C PHE A 340 3.28 -29.88 9.73
N LYS A 341 4.40 -29.34 9.25
CA LYS A 341 4.66 -29.17 7.80
C LYS A 341 4.47 -30.47 7.01
N ARG A 342 4.99 -31.58 7.53
CA ARG A 342 4.83 -32.90 6.91
C ARG A 342 3.37 -33.35 6.93
N ALA A 343 2.66 -33.13 8.03
CA ALA A 343 1.26 -33.53 8.17
C ALA A 343 0.34 -32.81 7.17
N ILE A 344 0.58 -31.53 6.89
CA ILE A 344 -0.23 -30.73 5.94
C ILE A 344 0.32 -30.74 4.51
N CYS A 345 1.34 -31.55 4.21
CA CYS A 345 2.02 -31.58 2.91
C CYS A 345 2.49 -30.19 2.43
N TRP A 346 3.12 -29.42 3.33
CA TRP A 346 3.57 -28.05 3.03
C TRP A 346 4.56 -28.01 1.85
N PRO A 347 4.36 -27.14 0.83
CA PRO A 347 5.14 -27.16 -0.41
C PRO A 347 6.49 -26.45 -0.25
N GLU A 348 7.46 -27.11 0.38
CA GLU A 348 8.80 -26.52 0.65
C GLU A 348 9.58 -26.16 -0.62
N ASP A 349 9.40 -26.93 -1.69
CA ASP A 349 10.00 -26.67 -2.99
C ASP A 349 9.47 -25.37 -3.62
N VAL A 350 8.18 -25.08 -3.45
CA VAL A 350 7.55 -23.83 -3.90
C VAL A 350 8.03 -22.65 -3.06
N VAL A 351 8.20 -22.82 -1.74
CA VAL A 351 8.78 -21.77 -0.89
C VAL A 351 10.16 -21.35 -1.40
N MET A 352 11.02 -22.30 -1.77
CA MET A 352 12.36 -22.01 -2.28
C MET A 352 12.32 -21.27 -3.63
N LYS A 353 11.38 -21.61 -4.52
CA LYS A 353 11.15 -20.85 -5.76
C LYS A 353 10.65 -19.44 -5.46
N GLY A 354 9.77 -19.30 -4.47
CA GLY A 354 9.25 -18.03 -3.99
C GLY A 354 10.29 -17.11 -3.37
N GLU A 355 11.30 -17.62 -2.68
CA GLU A 355 12.41 -16.80 -2.17
C GLU A 355 13.22 -16.21 -3.32
N ARG A 356 13.48 -16.99 -4.38
CA ARG A 356 14.10 -16.44 -5.61
C ARG A 356 13.21 -15.39 -6.28
N PHE A 357 11.90 -15.57 -6.19
CA PHE A 357 10.92 -14.61 -6.67
C PHE A 357 10.89 -13.32 -5.84
N LYS A 358 10.98 -13.44 -4.51
CA LYS A 358 11.14 -12.32 -3.57
C LYS A 358 12.46 -11.60 -3.81
N GLU A 359 13.54 -12.32 -4.07
CA GLU A 359 14.86 -11.78 -4.41
C GLU A 359 14.83 -11.06 -5.77
N ALA A 360 14.19 -11.63 -6.79
CA ALA A 360 13.98 -11.01 -8.09
C ALA A 360 13.10 -9.75 -7.98
N MET A 361 12.02 -9.82 -7.21
CA MET A 361 11.16 -8.68 -6.90
C MET A 361 11.90 -7.62 -6.08
N ALA A 362 12.73 -8.00 -5.11
CA ALA A 362 13.54 -7.08 -4.31
C ALA A 362 14.64 -6.41 -5.15
N ALA A 363 15.30 -7.17 -6.04
CA ALA A 363 16.30 -6.70 -6.98
C ALA A 363 15.70 -5.72 -8.00
N ARG A 364 14.53 -6.04 -8.58
CA ARG A 364 13.74 -5.16 -9.45
C ARG A 364 13.23 -3.89 -8.73
N ASN A 365 13.15 -3.93 -7.41
CA ASN A 365 12.71 -2.83 -6.56
C ASN A 365 13.86 -2.00 -5.95
N GLY A 366 15.11 -2.17 -6.43
CA GLY A 366 16.24 -1.29 -6.09
C GLY A 366 16.68 -1.36 -4.62
N GLY A 367 16.25 -2.38 -3.89
CA GLY A 367 16.59 -2.59 -2.49
C GLY A 367 17.48 -3.82 -2.34
N MET A 368 18.72 -3.63 -1.90
CA MET A 368 19.52 -4.74 -1.37
C MET A 368 18.66 -5.48 -0.34
N PRO A 369 18.51 -6.82 -0.41
CA PRO A 369 17.73 -7.55 0.56
C PRO A 369 18.44 -7.40 1.90
N ARG A 370 18.00 -6.47 2.75
CA ARG A 370 18.20 -6.66 4.18
C ARG A 370 17.35 -7.86 4.51
N ALA A 371 17.99 -9.03 4.58
CA ALA A 371 17.44 -10.22 5.20
C ALA A 371 17.04 -9.86 6.63
N ARG A 372 15.84 -9.30 6.79
CA ARG A 372 15.22 -9.11 8.10
C ARG A 372 14.67 -10.47 8.44
N ARG A 373 15.45 -11.21 9.23
CA ARG A 373 15.01 -12.50 9.77
C ARG A 373 13.66 -12.27 10.47
N PRO A 374 12.66 -13.16 10.28
CA PRO A 374 11.51 -13.17 11.17
C PRO A 374 12.03 -13.14 12.60
N LYS A 375 11.40 -12.32 13.47
CA LYS A 375 11.75 -12.36 14.89
C LYS A 375 11.58 -13.81 15.32
N PRO A 376 12.56 -14.43 16.00
CA PRO A 376 12.31 -15.73 16.60
C PRO A 376 11.05 -15.60 17.45
N VAL A 377 10.13 -16.56 17.30
CA VAL A 377 8.94 -16.67 18.14
C VAL A 377 9.43 -16.98 19.55
N VAL A 378 9.80 -15.93 20.28
CA VAL A 378 10.20 -16.00 21.69
C VAL A 378 8.96 -15.65 22.48
N SER A 379 8.53 -16.60 23.32
CA SER A 379 7.41 -16.50 24.26
C SER A 379 7.18 -15.06 24.73
N ARG A 380 6.18 -14.40 24.15
CA ARG A 380 5.72 -13.10 24.63
C ARG A 380 4.35 -13.33 25.27
N ASP A 381 4.29 -13.12 26.58
CA ASP A 381 3.01 -12.97 27.26
C ASP A 381 2.32 -11.70 26.72
N CYS A 382 1.46 -11.87 25.70
CA CYS A 382 0.62 -10.81 25.16
C CYS A 382 -0.50 -10.48 26.16
N LYS A 383 -0.18 -9.75 27.23
CA LYS A 383 -1.18 -9.16 28.12
C LYS A 383 -1.65 -7.81 27.57
N PRO A 384 -2.94 -7.45 27.71
CA PRO A 384 -3.46 -6.16 27.26
C PRO A 384 -2.74 -5.01 27.99
N ASN A 385 -2.20 -4.09 27.19
CA ASN A 385 -1.42 -2.95 27.67
C ASN A 385 -2.36 -1.88 28.25
N ARG A 386 -2.62 -1.90 29.57
CA ARG A 386 -3.18 -0.73 30.28
C ARG A 386 -2.07 0.32 30.42
N ARG A 387 -1.98 1.26 29.48
CA ARG A 387 -1.08 2.42 29.62
C ARG A 387 -1.69 3.46 30.57
N SER A 388 -1.18 3.49 31.79
CA SER A 388 -1.10 4.69 32.63
C SER A 388 0.33 5.25 32.56
N LEU A 389 0.46 6.54 32.25
CA LEU A 389 1.73 7.30 32.27
C LEU A 389 2.21 7.50 33.73
N PRO A 390 3.54 7.63 33.96
CA PRO A 390 4.06 8.97 34.23
C PRO A 390 5.50 9.28 33.73
N ASN A 391 5.68 10.58 33.40
CA ASN A 391 6.85 11.46 33.58
C ASN A 391 8.27 11.08 33.09
N GLY A 392 8.72 11.73 32.00
CA GLY A 392 9.74 12.80 32.04
C GLY A 392 11.25 12.48 31.99
N LYS A 393 11.89 12.67 30.81
CA LYS A 393 13.02 13.60 30.50
C LYS A 393 13.67 13.26 29.14
N PRO A 394 14.20 14.25 28.38
CA PRO A 394 14.71 14.04 27.02
C PRO A 394 16.20 13.66 26.99
N ILE A 395 16.59 12.81 26.04
CA ILE A 395 17.97 12.43 25.69
C ILE A 395 18.30 13.06 24.33
N PRO A 396 19.52 13.60 24.10
CA PRO A 396 19.82 14.42 22.94
C PRO A 396 19.94 13.62 21.65
N SER A 397 19.43 14.21 20.58
CA SER A 397 19.40 13.69 19.21
C SER A 397 20.79 13.74 18.55
N VAL A 398 21.27 12.59 18.10
CA VAL A 398 22.42 12.47 17.19
C VAL A 398 21.93 12.75 15.76
N CYS A 399 22.40 13.86 15.18
CA CYS A 399 22.13 14.22 13.79
C CYS A 399 22.89 13.30 12.82
N LEU A 400 22.15 12.57 11.98
CA LEU A 400 22.66 11.96 10.75
C LEU A 400 22.08 12.71 9.55
N THR A 401 22.94 13.47 8.88
CA THR A 401 22.64 14.25 7.67
C THR A 401 22.22 13.34 6.53
N THR A 402 21.04 13.59 5.94
CA THR A 402 20.56 12.91 4.73
C THR A 402 20.44 13.96 3.61
N ALA A 403 21.27 13.84 2.58
CA ALA A 403 21.54 14.83 1.53
C ALA A 403 20.39 15.07 0.51
N ALA A 404 19.17 14.61 0.77
CA ALA A 404 18.03 14.76 -0.15
C ALA A 404 17.26 16.08 0.02
N PHE A 405 17.57 16.89 1.05
CA PHE A 405 16.90 18.17 1.33
C PHE A 405 17.87 19.34 1.54
N ALA A 406 19.17 19.16 1.23
CA ALA A 406 20.17 20.22 1.38
C ALA A 406 19.81 21.53 0.62
N PRO A 407 19.11 21.52 -0.53
CA PRO A 407 18.70 22.76 -1.19
C PRO A 407 17.54 23.49 -0.49
N TRP A 408 16.83 22.86 0.46
CA TRP A 408 15.58 23.39 1.05
C TRP A 408 15.70 23.71 2.55
N ALA A 409 16.82 23.34 3.18
CA ALA A 409 17.00 23.43 4.63
C ALA A 409 17.53 24.79 5.15
N GLU A 410 17.90 25.74 4.29
CA GLU A 410 18.38 27.05 4.74
C GLU A 410 17.41 28.20 4.41
N PRO A 411 16.56 28.64 5.36
CA PRO A 411 16.11 30.01 5.33
C PRO A 411 17.34 30.89 5.59
N ARG A 412 17.77 31.66 4.58
CA ARG A 412 18.74 32.76 4.79
C ARG A 412 18.24 33.57 5.98
N LYS A 413 19.00 33.56 7.08
CA LYS A 413 18.78 34.45 8.21
C LYS A 413 18.62 35.86 7.65
N ARG A 414 17.44 36.45 7.85
CA ARG A 414 17.18 37.86 7.56
C ARG A 414 18.24 38.64 8.34
N GLY A 415 19.18 39.27 7.63
CA GLY A 415 20.16 40.16 8.24
C GLY A 415 19.40 41.25 8.98
N SER A 416 19.70 41.37 10.28
CA SER A 416 19.36 42.54 11.07
C SER A 416 20.00 43.75 10.39
N TYR A 417 19.16 44.66 9.88
CA TYR A 417 19.59 46.02 9.59
C TYR A 417 19.94 46.67 10.93
N GLU A 418 21.23 46.85 11.20
CA GLU A 418 21.70 47.83 12.17
C GLU A 418 21.48 49.22 11.55
N GLU A 419 20.53 49.97 12.13
CA GLU A 419 20.44 51.42 11.95
C GLU A 419 21.72 52.05 12.49
N SER A 420 22.62 52.40 11.58
CA SER A 420 23.66 53.39 11.82
C SER A 420 23.17 54.71 11.24
N GLY A 421 22.62 55.58 12.10
CA GLY A 421 22.40 56.97 11.76
C GLY A 421 23.74 57.70 11.58
N PRO A 422 23.86 58.65 10.63
CA PRO A 422 25.07 59.43 10.47
C PRO A 422 25.15 60.54 11.54
N PRO A 423 26.36 61.02 11.88
CA PRO A 423 26.51 62.16 12.76
C PRO A 423 26.32 63.48 11.97
N LEU A 424 25.72 64.45 12.69
CA LEU A 424 25.43 65.86 12.39
C LEU A 424 24.00 66.17 11.95
#